data_AF-A0A842WRL6-F1
#
_entry.id   AF-A0A842WRL6-F1
#
_cell.length_a   1.000
_cell.length_b   1.000
_cell.length_c   1.000
_cell.angle_alpha   90.00
_cell.angle_beta   90.00
_cell.angle_gamma   90.00
#
_symmetry.space_group_name_H-M   'P 1'
#
loop_
_entity.id
_entity.type
_entity.pdbx_description
1 polymer ?
#
loop_
_entity_poly.entity_id
_entity_poly.type
_entity_poly.pdbx_seq_one_letter_code
_entity_poly.pdbx_strand_id
1 'polypeptide(L)'
;MKRSSIIIILLTVPLFIGVGVLGPTPAAAWGHDTHRFILSESLNDISNSTWRNVFEFYAPELLSGCVLPDVAWQDWDNHLYYPETGEYTAPDAAKTYFDYTVANFSMDNWVDGFVALGVMTHYFSDPCIPVHTGDYWDGHSGYETDINNHLDDFILEETSEVEIQNISQLVVDCATYSHQYYDEIVSAYPSEESTAIMTNPSIKSITEDCLSMAINGCVSLFYTIIQDFEPPDISTEITHVALVDYAHNNDYIDVAGQDQLSTLNLTLFRNGFELRKQTSAISAMDLIGVDLLIITCALEAYSSSELSAISTWAQSGNNTLIITGRGDYSTYVDIARTNSVLEALGSDIRVNDDNVYMDGTYQPFYNDLTNILQSEDSNGLTENVESLTFFSPSSLYFINDSAPMPIIYADKTAYQTDQNSPEISVVYDDVQDGKFGNQIILAAIEEIGNLRLIVTGTTFFSNFDYEKSAEFDNIVFLENILDWGKCNRILRNVQLVDEVGPRIGMLTTTATEPISEGSATFSVTISDPSGVLNASLEYDLNGRTYSYLMTLDNNQYTVTMPNPGAEVNIRVISFDVENNKAIRGEYVFNWSASMPIEFIFILLGIIAVAGITVALLFIKTR
;
A
#
# COMPACT_ATOMS: atom_id res chain seq x y z
N MET A 1 5.88 -2.26 39.16
CA MET A 1 5.08 -1.07 39.52
C MET A 1 4.57 -0.48 38.21
N LYS A 2 3.26 -0.59 37.94
CA LYS A 2 2.67 -0.12 36.67
C LYS A 2 2.77 1.41 36.63
N ARG A 3 3.62 1.92 35.74
CA ARG A 3 3.61 3.34 35.37
C ARG A 3 2.48 3.50 34.35
N SER A 4 1.35 4.03 34.80
CA SER A 4 0.37 4.60 33.89
C SER A 4 0.97 5.91 33.37
N SER A 5 1.63 5.84 32.21
CA SER A 5 2.00 7.04 31.46
C SER A 5 0.72 7.56 30.82
N ILE A 6 0.15 8.60 31.42
CA ILE A 6 -0.83 9.44 30.74
C ILE A 6 -0.02 10.22 29.71
N ILE A 7 -0.11 9.80 28.44
CA ILE A 7 0.37 10.55 27.29
C ILE A 7 -0.50 11.81 27.24
N ILE A 8 0.07 12.95 27.64
CA ILE A 8 -0.50 14.25 27.34
C ILE A 8 0.00 14.58 25.93
N ILE A 9 -0.79 14.21 24.93
CA ILE A 9 -0.64 14.73 23.57
C ILE A 9 -0.86 16.24 23.68
N LEU A 10 0.23 17.00 23.53
CA LEU A 10 0.16 18.42 23.26
C LEU A 10 -0.46 18.54 21.86
N LEU A 11 -1.77 18.79 21.83
CA LEU A 11 -2.57 19.11 20.66
C LEU A 11 -1.86 20.16 19.79
N THR A 12 -1.17 19.72 18.75
CA THR A 12 -0.88 20.50 17.55
C THR A 12 -2.18 20.61 16.76
N VAL A 13 -3.02 21.58 17.11
CA VAL A 13 -4.18 21.96 16.29
C VAL A 13 -3.64 22.69 15.05
N PRO A 14 -3.80 22.19 13.82
CA PRO A 14 -3.59 23.02 12.64
C PRO A 14 -4.82 23.93 12.50
N LEU A 15 -4.69 25.18 12.94
CA LEU A 15 -5.65 26.23 12.65
C LEU A 15 -5.36 26.79 11.25
N PHE A 16 -5.73 26.07 10.20
CA PHE A 16 -5.70 26.59 8.83
C PHE A 16 -7.11 26.78 8.29
N ILE A 17 -7.53 28.05 8.22
CA ILE A 17 -8.63 28.48 7.36
C ILE A 17 -8.03 28.62 5.97
N GLY A 18 -8.28 27.63 5.11
CA GLY A 18 -7.90 27.67 3.70
C GLY A 18 -8.61 28.82 2.98
N VAL A 19 -7.85 29.85 2.59
CA VAL A 19 -8.21 30.75 1.50
C VAL A 19 -7.34 30.34 0.32
N GLY A 20 -7.92 29.58 -0.61
CA GLY A 20 -7.25 29.15 -1.82
C GLY A 20 -6.82 30.33 -2.67
N VAL A 21 -5.52 30.57 -2.75
CA VAL A 21 -4.89 31.34 -3.81
C VAL A 21 -4.21 30.32 -4.71
N LEU A 22 -4.73 30.15 -5.93
CA LEU A 22 -4.09 29.38 -6.99
C LEU A 22 -2.87 30.18 -7.48
N GLY A 23 -1.72 29.95 -6.87
CA GLY A 23 -0.40 30.30 -7.40
C GLY A 23 0.17 29.16 -8.26
N PRO A 24 1.25 29.40 -9.02
CA PRO A 24 1.98 28.32 -9.69
C PRO A 24 2.40 27.26 -8.67
N THR A 25 2.36 25.99 -9.08
CA THR A 25 2.88 24.84 -8.32
C THR A 25 4.35 25.08 -7.96
N PRO A 26 4.71 25.11 -6.66
CA PRO A 26 6.10 25.22 -6.24
C PRO A 26 6.91 23.98 -6.64
N ALA A 27 8.23 24.17 -6.70
CA ALA A 27 9.22 23.14 -6.96
C ALA A 27 9.15 22.01 -5.91
N ALA A 28 9.33 20.76 -6.34
CA ALA A 28 9.58 19.64 -5.43
C ALA A 28 11.00 19.74 -4.85
N ALA A 29 11.21 19.19 -3.65
CA ALA A 29 12.52 19.10 -3.03
C ALA A 29 13.42 18.04 -3.71
N TRP A 30 14.59 17.68 -3.16
CA TRP A 30 15.30 16.50 -3.68
C TRP A 30 14.32 15.33 -3.72
N GLY A 31 14.40 14.47 -4.72
CA GLY A 31 13.52 13.30 -4.74
C GLY A 31 13.69 12.46 -3.47
N HIS A 32 12.60 11.87 -2.96
CA HIS A 32 12.57 11.16 -1.66
C HIS A 32 13.72 10.14 -1.52
N ASP A 33 14.07 9.45 -2.61
CA ASP A 33 15.17 8.48 -2.66
C ASP A 33 16.53 9.11 -2.32
N THR A 34 16.79 10.34 -2.76
CA THR A 34 18.03 11.04 -2.45
C THR A 34 18.13 11.44 -0.97
N HIS A 35 17.05 11.91 -0.34
CA HIS A 35 17.06 12.17 1.10
C HIS A 35 17.31 10.91 1.93
N ARG A 36 16.69 9.78 1.54
CA ARG A 36 16.94 8.48 2.16
C ARG A 36 18.38 8.02 1.97
N PHE A 37 18.94 8.23 0.79
CA PHE A 37 20.34 7.93 0.48
C PHE A 37 21.29 8.77 1.35
N ILE A 38 21.11 10.09 1.41
CA ILE A 38 21.92 10.99 2.24
C ILE A 38 21.89 10.56 3.71
N LEU A 39 20.70 10.28 4.23
CA LEU A 39 20.54 9.79 5.59
C LEU A 39 21.29 8.47 5.79
N SER A 40 21.08 7.47 4.92
CA SER A 40 21.67 6.13 5.03
C SER A 40 23.20 6.17 5.02
N GLU A 41 23.80 6.92 4.10
CA GLU A 41 25.24 7.14 4.05
C GLU A 41 25.75 7.83 5.33
N SER A 42 25.00 8.81 5.83
CA SER A 42 25.37 9.51 7.08
C SER A 42 25.35 8.59 8.31
N LEU A 43 24.40 7.64 8.39
CA LEU A 43 24.33 6.67 9.49
C LEU A 43 25.53 5.72 9.49
N ASN A 44 25.99 5.30 8.31
CA ASN A 44 27.13 4.39 8.14
C ASN A 44 28.45 4.99 8.66
N ASP A 45 28.54 6.32 8.70
CA ASP A 45 29.76 7.07 9.02
C ASP A 45 29.86 7.54 10.47
N ILE A 46 28.84 7.32 11.31
CA ILE A 46 28.88 7.66 12.74
C ILE A 46 30.03 6.90 13.43
N SER A 47 31.06 7.60 13.89
CA SER A 47 32.30 6.95 14.38
C SER A 47 32.11 6.29 15.76
N ASN A 48 31.20 6.83 16.57
CA ASN A 48 30.87 6.27 17.88
C ASN A 48 29.97 5.05 17.72
N SER A 49 30.52 3.85 17.90
CA SER A 49 29.78 2.59 17.71
C SER A 49 28.56 2.42 18.63
N THR A 50 28.55 3.02 19.81
CA THR A 50 27.37 2.92 20.71
C THR A 50 26.23 3.77 20.19
N TRP A 51 26.53 5.02 19.79
CA TRP A 51 25.54 5.88 19.16
C TRP A 51 25.11 5.35 17.79
N ARG A 52 26.03 4.79 16.99
CA ARG A 52 25.68 4.12 15.74
C ARG A 52 24.58 3.07 15.95
N ASN A 53 24.71 2.20 16.95
CA ASN A 53 23.67 1.21 17.26
C ASN A 53 22.34 1.85 17.67
N VAL A 54 22.36 3.00 18.37
CA VAL A 54 21.14 3.75 18.73
C VAL A 54 20.48 4.32 17.48
N PHE A 55 21.26 4.94 16.60
CA PHE A 55 20.78 5.48 15.33
C PHE A 55 20.21 4.37 14.43
N GLU A 56 20.87 3.22 14.35
CA GLU A 56 20.35 2.03 13.66
C GLU A 56 19.03 1.55 14.30
N PHE A 57 18.92 1.56 15.63
CA PHE A 57 17.69 1.16 16.33
C PHE A 57 16.50 2.08 16.04
N TYR A 58 16.75 3.39 15.88
CA TYR A 58 15.75 4.42 15.55
C TYR A 58 15.76 4.83 14.07
N ALA A 59 16.38 4.02 13.19
CA ALA A 59 16.41 4.29 11.76
C ALA A 59 15.01 4.44 11.13
N PRO A 60 13.96 3.67 11.54
CA PRO A 60 12.61 3.88 11.02
C PRO A 60 12.07 5.29 11.30
N GLU A 61 12.26 5.80 12.52
CA GLU A 61 11.83 7.14 12.90
C GLU A 61 12.59 8.23 12.12
N LEU A 62 13.90 8.05 11.92
CA LEU A 62 14.73 8.94 11.09
C LEU A 62 14.30 8.95 9.62
N LEU A 63 14.09 7.76 9.03
CA LEU A 63 13.68 7.56 7.64
C LEU A 63 12.26 8.09 7.38
N SER A 64 11.37 7.99 8.37
CA SER A 64 10.07 8.62 8.30
C SER A 64 10.23 10.14 8.30
N GLY A 65 10.97 10.67 9.29
CA GLY A 65 11.20 12.10 9.43
C GLY A 65 11.85 12.78 8.22
N CYS A 66 12.82 12.14 7.56
CA CYS A 66 13.58 12.76 6.48
C CYS A 66 12.82 12.96 5.16
N VAL A 67 11.58 12.48 5.05
CA VAL A 67 10.73 12.73 3.87
C VAL A 67 9.37 13.36 4.22
N LEU A 68 9.01 13.44 5.51
CA LEU A 68 7.76 14.09 5.97
C LEU A 68 7.52 15.49 5.35
N PRO A 69 8.54 16.36 5.23
CA PRO A 69 8.34 17.69 4.63
C PRO A 69 7.78 17.64 3.20
N ASP A 70 8.18 16.67 2.38
CA ASP A 70 7.70 16.51 1.01
C ASP A 70 6.35 15.81 0.93
N VAL A 71 6.21 14.70 1.66
CA VAL A 71 5.07 13.80 1.46
C VAL A 71 3.82 14.31 2.15
N ALA A 72 3.97 14.88 3.35
CA ALA A 72 2.85 15.21 4.21
C ALA A 72 2.63 16.72 4.34
N TRP A 73 3.71 17.51 4.49
CA TRP A 73 3.57 18.93 4.83
C TRP A 73 3.56 19.83 3.60
N GLN A 74 4.37 19.51 2.59
CA GLN A 74 4.51 20.28 1.34
C GLN A 74 4.75 21.77 1.62
N ASP A 75 5.60 22.06 2.60
CA ASP A 75 5.88 23.41 3.09
C ASP A 75 7.09 24.03 2.39
N TRP A 76 7.01 24.10 1.06
CA TRP A 76 8.09 24.41 0.11
C TRP A 76 9.01 25.59 0.46
N ASP A 77 8.51 26.61 1.19
CA ASP A 77 9.36 27.72 1.65
C ASP A 77 10.50 27.27 2.59
N ASN A 78 10.32 26.16 3.32
CA ASN A 78 11.33 25.61 4.23
C ASN A 78 12.39 24.76 3.52
N HIS A 79 12.22 24.48 2.23
CA HIS A 79 13.14 23.70 1.41
C HIS A 79 14.18 24.60 0.72
N LEU A 80 13.82 25.87 0.54
CA LEU A 80 14.61 26.82 -0.23
C LEU A 80 15.46 27.71 0.67
N TYR A 81 16.59 28.18 0.13
CA TYR A 81 17.28 29.35 0.65
C TYR A 81 18.10 30.01 -0.45
N TYR A 82 17.80 31.28 -0.75
CA TYR A 82 18.46 32.00 -1.84
C TYR A 82 19.59 32.87 -1.28
N PRO A 83 20.87 32.52 -1.46
CA PRO A 83 21.98 33.19 -0.76
C PRO A 83 22.16 34.66 -1.15
N GLU A 84 21.75 35.04 -2.36
CA GLU A 84 21.87 36.41 -2.85
C GLU A 84 20.89 37.39 -2.18
N THR A 85 19.68 36.90 -1.86
CA THR A 85 18.58 37.71 -1.31
C THR A 85 18.34 37.47 0.18
N GLY A 86 18.71 36.28 0.67
CA GLY A 86 18.35 35.79 2.00
C GLY A 86 16.87 35.41 2.11
N GLU A 87 16.20 35.13 1.00
CA GLU A 87 14.81 34.67 0.97
C GLU A 87 14.71 33.18 1.35
N TYR A 88 13.51 32.78 1.79
CA TYR A 88 13.14 31.44 2.26
C TYR A 88 13.79 31.01 3.59
N THR A 89 13.30 29.91 4.16
CA THR A 89 13.43 29.64 5.60
C THR A 89 14.14 28.34 5.95
N ALA A 90 14.78 27.64 5.00
CA ALA A 90 15.53 26.42 5.30
C ALA A 90 16.53 26.54 6.48
N PRO A 91 17.32 27.64 6.63
CA PRO A 91 18.21 27.80 7.78
C PRO A 91 17.49 27.85 9.15
N ASP A 92 16.28 28.43 9.18
CA ASP A 92 15.46 28.53 10.38
C ASP A 92 14.73 27.20 10.65
N ALA A 93 14.27 26.51 9.60
CA ALA A 93 13.63 25.20 9.69
C ALA A 93 14.59 24.13 10.21
N ALA A 94 15.78 23.99 9.61
CA ALA A 94 16.81 23.06 10.07
C ALA A 94 17.20 23.31 11.53
N LYS A 95 17.38 24.58 11.92
CA LYS A 95 17.65 24.94 13.32
C LYS A 95 16.48 24.60 14.24
N THR A 96 15.24 24.85 13.82
CA THR A 96 14.06 24.55 14.62
C THR A 96 13.96 23.06 14.92
N TYR A 97 14.16 22.20 13.93
CA TYR A 97 14.11 20.76 14.11
C TYR A 97 15.32 20.20 14.87
N PHE A 98 16.49 20.81 14.72
CA PHE A 98 17.62 20.55 15.62
C PHE A 98 17.24 20.83 17.09
N ASP A 99 16.65 22.00 17.36
CA ASP A 99 16.22 22.38 18.72
C ASP A 99 15.13 21.43 19.24
N TYR A 100 14.21 20.94 18.39
CA TYR A 100 13.21 19.94 18.75
C TYR A 100 13.83 18.58 19.06
N THR A 101 14.84 18.13 18.32
CA THR A 101 15.58 16.91 18.66
C THR A 101 16.22 17.03 20.04
N VAL A 102 16.95 18.13 20.30
CA VAL A 102 17.59 18.39 21.60
C VAL A 102 16.56 18.43 22.73
N ALA A 103 15.41 19.08 22.51
CA ALA A 103 14.34 19.16 23.50
C ALA A 103 13.75 17.77 23.83
N ASN A 104 13.50 16.95 22.82
CA ASN A 104 12.97 15.60 23.00
C ASN A 104 13.99 14.66 23.68
N PHE A 105 15.25 14.68 23.27
CA PHE A 105 16.31 13.90 23.92
C PHE A 105 16.50 14.29 25.38
N SER A 106 16.39 15.58 25.70
CA SER A 106 16.44 16.08 27.09
C SER A 106 15.29 15.57 27.97
N MET A 107 14.22 15.04 27.36
CA MET A 107 13.05 14.48 28.04
C MET A 107 12.97 12.95 27.92
N ASP A 108 14.05 12.30 27.46
CA ASP A 108 14.10 10.87 27.12
C ASP A 108 13.03 10.44 26.09
N ASN A 109 12.54 11.39 25.27
CA ASN A 109 11.53 11.15 24.26
C ASN A 109 12.18 10.80 22.91
N TRP A 110 12.86 9.65 22.88
CA TRP A 110 13.76 9.29 21.79
C TRP A 110 13.04 9.14 20.44
N VAL A 111 11.86 8.53 20.40
CA VAL A 111 11.07 8.31 19.17
C VAL A 111 10.80 9.65 18.47
N ASP A 112 10.15 10.60 19.15
CA ASP A 112 9.85 11.92 18.59
C ASP A 112 11.13 12.72 18.29
N GLY A 113 12.19 12.52 19.08
CA GLY A 113 13.47 13.16 18.86
C GLY A 113 14.16 12.69 17.58
N PHE A 114 14.08 11.39 17.27
CA PHE A 114 14.64 10.81 16.04
C PHE A 114 13.78 11.13 14.81
N VAL A 115 12.45 11.25 14.95
CA VAL A 115 11.60 11.81 13.88
C VAL A 115 12.01 13.26 13.58
N ALA A 116 12.11 14.11 14.61
CA ALA A 116 12.55 15.49 14.44
C ALA A 116 13.97 15.59 13.85
N LEU A 117 14.85 14.64 14.19
CA LEU A 117 16.20 14.55 13.64
C LEU A 117 16.17 14.24 12.14
N GLY A 118 15.32 13.31 11.72
CA GLY A 118 15.09 13.03 10.30
C GLY A 118 14.63 14.27 9.55
N VAL A 119 13.64 14.98 10.08
CA VAL A 119 13.14 16.24 9.48
C VAL A 119 14.25 17.30 9.39
N MET A 120 15.11 17.40 10.42
CA MET A 120 16.26 18.31 10.38
C MET A 120 17.23 17.98 9.24
N THR A 121 17.51 16.70 8.99
CA THR A 121 18.39 16.30 7.89
C THR A 121 17.84 16.72 6.53
N HIS A 122 16.52 16.65 6.34
CA HIS A 122 15.83 17.08 5.13
C HIS A 122 16.11 18.55 4.83
N TYR A 123 15.65 19.46 5.71
CA TYR A 123 15.81 20.90 5.53
C TYR A 123 17.26 21.38 5.53
N PHE A 124 18.18 20.62 6.14
CA PHE A 124 19.61 20.90 6.01
C PHE A 124 20.14 20.50 4.61
N SER A 125 19.71 19.35 4.10
CA SER A 125 20.21 18.81 2.83
C SER A 125 19.66 19.52 1.59
N ASP A 126 18.45 20.07 1.64
CA ASP A 126 17.83 20.75 0.50
C ASP A 126 18.70 21.88 -0.07
N PRO A 127 19.18 22.86 0.72
CA PRO A 127 20.02 23.92 0.16
C PRO A 127 21.41 23.42 -0.26
N CYS A 128 21.75 22.15 -0.04
CA CYS A 128 22.97 21.57 -0.59
C CYS A 128 22.88 21.28 -2.11
N ILE A 129 21.69 21.20 -2.74
CA ILE A 129 21.60 21.24 -4.22
C ILE A 129 21.65 22.67 -4.73
N PRO A 130 22.23 22.88 -5.93
CA PRO A 130 22.09 24.15 -6.62
C PRO A 130 20.62 24.55 -6.82
N VAL A 131 19.74 23.62 -7.18
CA VAL A 131 18.38 23.92 -7.69
C VAL A 131 17.42 24.46 -6.62
N HIS A 132 17.77 24.37 -5.33
CA HIS A 132 17.00 24.94 -4.22
C HIS A 132 17.53 26.31 -3.73
N THR A 133 18.50 26.86 -4.45
CA THR A 133 19.15 28.13 -4.09
C THR A 133 18.83 29.29 -5.04
N GLY A 134 17.95 29.05 -6.02
CA GLY A 134 17.50 30.05 -6.99
C GLY A 134 16.11 29.76 -7.54
N ASP A 135 15.63 30.63 -8.44
CA ASP A 135 14.27 30.63 -8.98
C ASP A 135 13.88 29.31 -9.67
N TYR A 136 12.69 28.77 -9.40
CA TYR A 136 12.23 27.56 -10.10
C TYR A 136 12.22 27.68 -11.65
N TRP A 137 12.54 26.57 -12.33
CA TRP A 137 12.39 26.39 -13.78
C TRP A 137 12.03 24.94 -14.15
N ASP A 138 11.56 24.74 -15.39
CA ASP A 138 11.04 23.44 -15.88
C ASP A 138 12.02 22.26 -15.78
N GLY A 139 13.34 22.50 -15.71
CA GLY A 139 14.35 21.44 -15.62
C GLY A 139 14.73 21.00 -14.21
N HIS A 140 14.15 21.63 -13.18
CA HIS A 140 14.36 21.30 -11.78
C HIS A 140 14.12 19.81 -11.49
N SER A 141 12.92 19.32 -11.82
CA SER A 141 12.53 17.92 -11.62
C SER A 141 13.36 16.94 -12.46
N GLY A 142 13.84 17.39 -13.63
CA GLY A 142 14.71 16.58 -14.48
C GLY A 142 16.07 16.32 -13.84
N TYR A 143 16.64 17.30 -13.15
CA TYR A 143 17.90 17.12 -12.44
C TYR A 143 17.75 16.16 -11.25
N GLU A 144 16.75 16.38 -10.39
CA GLU A 144 16.49 15.51 -9.23
C GLU A 144 16.17 14.07 -9.65
N THR A 145 15.38 13.89 -10.72
CA THR A 145 15.09 12.56 -11.28
C THR A 145 16.36 11.88 -11.82
N ASP A 146 17.22 12.63 -12.51
CA ASP A 146 18.49 12.10 -13.04
C ASP A 146 19.47 11.71 -11.91
N ILE A 147 19.42 12.37 -10.75
CA ILE A 147 20.18 11.98 -9.55
C ILE A 147 19.63 10.67 -8.99
N ASN A 148 18.32 10.58 -8.73
CA ASN A 148 17.68 9.38 -8.17
C ASN A 148 18.01 8.12 -8.98
N ASN A 149 18.04 8.25 -10.31
CA ASN A 149 18.33 7.14 -11.22
C ASN A 149 19.80 6.65 -11.19
N HIS A 150 20.72 7.38 -10.54
CA HIS A 150 22.16 7.13 -10.58
C HIS A 150 22.85 7.23 -9.21
N LEU A 151 22.11 7.12 -8.10
CA LEU A 151 22.67 7.25 -6.74
C LEU A 151 23.87 6.31 -6.50
N ASP A 152 23.81 5.07 -7.01
CA ASP A 152 24.87 4.08 -6.89
C ASP A 152 26.13 4.36 -7.75
N ASP A 153 26.06 5.31 -8.68
CA ASP A 153 27.14 5.64 -9.62
C ASP A 153 28.05 6.79 -9.14
N PHE A 154 27.72 7.43 -8.01
CA PHE A 154 28.47 8.56 -7.46
C PHE A 154 29.69 8.13 -6.65
N ILE A 155 30.75 8.93 -6.74
CA ILE A 155 31.94 8.79 -5.91
C ILE A 155 31.86 9.86 -4.82
N LEU A 156 31.63 9.42 -3.59
CA LEU A 156 31.46 10.29 -2.43
C LEU A 156 32.79 10.54 -1.71
N GLU A 157 32.95 11.74 -1.15
CA GLU A 157 34.10 12.07 -0.29
C GLU A 157 33.99 11.41 1.10
N GLU A 158 35.13 11.15 1.73
CA GLU A 158 35.15 10.69 3.13
C GLU A 158 34.59 11.79 4.05
N THR A 159 33.69 11.39 4.95
CA THR A 159 33.09 12.31 5.92
C THR A 159 33.98 12.55 7.13
N SER A 160 33.67 13.60 7.88
CA SER A 160 34.33 13.93 9.14
C SER A 160 33.32 14.46 10.15
N GLU A 161 33.46 13.99 11.39
CA GLU A 161 32.63 14.46 12.50
C GLU A 161 33.19 15.78 13.07
N VAL A 162 32.45 16.88 12.84
CA VAL A 162 32.81 18.21 13.36
C VAL A 162 31.63 18.78 14.16
N GLU A 163 31.92 19.36 15.32
CA GLU A 163 30.90 20.03 16.14
C GLU A 163 30.47 21.35 15.48
N ILE A 164 29.17 21.46 15.19
CA ILE A 164 28.56 22.60 14.51
C ILE A 164 28.06 23.61 15.55
N GLN A 165 28.62 24.82 15.51
CA GLN A 165 28.29 25.88 16.47
C GLN A 165 27.06 26.69 16.09
N ASN A 166 26.72 26.75 14.80
CA ASN A 166 25.58 27.50 14.30
C ASN A 166 24.94 26.78 13.11
N ILE A 167 23.84 26.09 13.38
CA ILE A 167 23.11 25.26 12.42
C ILE A 167 22.60 26.09 11.23
N SER A 168 21.98 27.24 11.50
CA SER A 168 21.48 28.12 10.43
C SER A 168 22.61 28.63 9.55
N GLN A 169 23.77 28.98 10.13
CA GLN A 169 24.91 29.43 9.33
C GLN A 169 25.49 28.30 8.47
N LEU A 170 25.52 27.06 8.98
CA LEU A 170 25.94 25.91 8.19
C LEU A 170 25.06 25.76 6.93
N VAL A 171 23.74 25.85 7.08
CA VAL A 171 22.80 25.80 5.94
C VAL A 171 23.07 26.94 4.94
N VAL A 172 23.27 28.17 5.43
CA VAL A 172 23.60 29.33 4.58
C VAL A 172 24.91 29.12 3.82
N ASP A 173 25.93 28.56 4.47
CA ASP A 173 27.23 28.30 3.86
C ASP A 173 27.13 27.21 2.77
N CYS A 174 26.38 26.13 3.03
CA CYS A 174 26.10 25.08 2.06
C CYS A 174 25.31 25.61 0.86
N ALA A 175 24.26 26.40 1.09
CA ALA A 175 23.49 27.05 0.04
C ALA A 175 24.34 28.01 -0.80
N THR A 176 25.23 28.78 -0.16
CA THR A 176 26.14 29.67 -0.88
C THR A 176 27.10 28.88 -1.77
N TYR A 177 27.58 27.73 -1.30
CA TYR A 177 28.45 26.85 -2.07
C TYR A 177 27.70 26.25 -3.28
N SER A 178 26.53 25.65 -3.07
CA SER A 178 25.77 25.00 -4.14
C SER A 178 25.28 26.02 -5.18
N HIS A 179 24.88 27.22 -4.75
CA HIS A 179 24.39 28.29 -5.63
C HIS A 179 25.40 28.73 -6.69
N GLN A 180 26.71 28.60 -6.44
CA GLN A 180 27.72 28.96 -7.43
C GLN A 180 27.62 28.14 -8.73
N TYR A 181 26.95 26.98 -8.68
CA TYR A 181 26.73 26.07 -9.80
C TYR A 181 25.33 26.17 -10.41
N TYR A 182 24.45 27.02 -9.86
CA TYR A 182 23.04 27.13 -10.25
C TYR A 182 22.85 27.30 -11.76
N ASP A 183 23.49 28.31 -12.36
CA ASP A 183 23.38 28.59 -13.80
C ASP A 183 23.93 27.46 -14.69
N GLU A 184 24.93 26.71 -14.21
CA GLU A 184 25.51 25.56 -14.92
C GLU A 184 24.52 24.39 -14.95
N ILE A 185 23.86 24.11 -13.83
CA ILE A 185 22.79 23.09 -13.76
C ILE A 185 21.59 23.50 -14.61
N VAL A 186 21.11 24.75 -14.50
CA VAL A 186 20.00 25.27 -15.33
C VAL A 186 20.29 25.11 -16.81
N SER A 187 21.54 25.38 -17.23
CA SER A 187 21.93 25.22 -18.63
C SER A 187 22.00 23.77 -19.09
N ALA A 188 22.36 22.84 -18.20
CA ALA A 188 22.42 21.41 -18.49
C ALA A 188 21.04 20.73 -18.50
N TYR A 189 20.08 21.26 -17.73
CA TYR A 189 18.71 20.76 -17.63
C TYR A 189 17.70 21.81 -18.11
N PRO A 190 17.51 21.97 -19.43
CA PRO A 190 16.53 22.93 -19.97
C PRO A 190 15.06 22.52 -19.78
N SER A 191 14.77 21.26 -19.44
CA SER A 191 13.41 20.73 -19.24
C SER A 191 13.41 19.48 -18.35
N GLU A 192 12.25 19.09 -17.82
CA GLU A 192 12.02 17.91 -16.97
C GLU A 192 12.54 16.59 -17.55
N GLU A 193 12.57 16.44 -18.88
CA GLU A 193 13.07 15.23 -19.57
C GLU A 193 14.60 15.20 -19.75
N SER A 194 15.32 16.21 -19.26
CA SER A 194 16.77 16.32 -19.48
C SER A 194 17.53 15.32 -18.62
N THR A 195 18.54 14.69 -19.19
CA THR A 195 19.52 13.88 -18.46
C THR A 195 20.92 14.32 -18.86
N ALA A 196 21.80 14.52 -17.89
CA ALA A 196 23.13 15.04 -18.12
C ALA A 196 24.20 14.42 -17.22
N ILE A 197 23.87 13.94 -16.01
CA ILE A 197 24.84 13.45 -15.02
C ILE A 197 25.80 12.42 -15.62
N MET A 198 25.28 11.39 -16.30
CA MET A 198 26.13 10.32 -16.84
C MET A 198 26.84 10.67 -18.15
N THR A 199 26.50 11.81 -18.77
CA THR A 199 27.09 12.22 -20.07
C THR A 199 27.94 13.49 -19.98
N ASN A 200 27.83 14.24 -18.89
CA ASN A 200 28.57 15.46 -18.61
C ASN A 200 29.37 15.33 -17.31
N PRO A 201 30.69 15.07 -17.39
CA PRO A 201 31.54 14.91 -16.21
C PRO A 201 31.58 16.12 -15.27
N SER A 202 31.31 17.34 -15.77
CA SER A 202 31.24 18.54 -14.94
C SER A 202 30.04 18.48 -14.00
N ILE A 203 28.87 18.16 -14.57
CA ILE A 203 27.61 18.02 -13.82
C ILE A 203 27.72 16.87 -12.81
N LYS A 204 28.28 15.72 -13.21
CA LYS A 204 28.53 14.61 -12.28
C LYS A 204 29.37 15.05 -11.09
N SER A 205 30.51 15.72 -11.34
CA SER A 205 31.41 16.18 -10.28
C SER A 205 30.73 17.21 -9.36
N ILE A 206 29.95 18.14 -9.91
CA ILE A 206 29.19 19.12 -9.11
C ILE A 206 28.18 18.40 -8.22
N THR A 207 27.45 17.42 -8.76
CA THR A 207 26.50 16.61 -7.99
C THR A 207 27.21 15.83 -6.88
N GLU A 208 28.34 15.18 -7.18
CA GLU A 208 29.15 14.43 -6.20
C GLU A 208 29.63 15.34 -5.05
N ASP A 209 30.11 16.55 -5.35
CA ASP A 209 30.55 17.53 -4.36
C ASP A 209 29.38 17.99 -3.47
N CYS A 210 28.23 18.30 -4.08
CA CYS A 210 27.04 18.76 -3.36
C CYS A 210 26.46 17.64 -2.47
N LEU A 211 26.42 16.41 -2.98
CA LEU A 211 25.93 15.24 -2.25
C LEU A 211 26.86 14.87 -1.09
N SER A 212 28.18 14.91 -1.31
CA SER A 212 29.18 14.69 -0.26
C SER A 212 29.10 15.77 0.84
N MET A 213 28.86 17.03 0.46
CA MET A 213 28.63 18.12 1.40
C MET A 213 27.39 17.88 2.27
N ALA A 214 26.27 17.43 1.68
CA ALA A 214 25.05 17.09 2.40
C ALA A 214 25.29 15.93 3.39
N ILE A 215 25.93 14.84 2.96
CA ILE A 215 26.23 13.69 3.83
C ILE A 215 27.15 14.10 4.98
N ASN A 216 28.26 14.80 4.69
CA ASN A 216 29.21 15.23 5.71
C ASN A 216 28.59 16.22 6.72
N GLY A 217 27.69 17.09 6.27
CA GLY A 217 26.93 17.98 7.14
C GLY A 217 25.97 17.23 8.07
N CYS A 218 25.23 16.24 7.56
CA CYS A 218 24.38 15.37 8.37
C CYS A 218 25.19 14.60 9.43
N VAL A 219 26.33 13.99 9.06
CA VAL A 219 27.25 13.34 10.00
C VAL A 219 27.71 14.30 11.10
N SER A 220 28.08 15.53 10.74
CA SER A 220 28.49 16.56 11.70
C SER A 220 27.34 17.02 12.60
N LEU A 221 26.11 17.11 12.09
CA LEU A 221 24.93 17.45 12.89
C LEU A 221 24.57 16.34 13.88
N PHE A 222 24.66 15.07 13.47
CA PHE A 222 24.53 13.92 14.37
C PHE A 222 25.59 13.97 15.46
N TYR A 223 26.85 14.15 15.07
CA TYR A 223 27.96 14.28 16.00
C TYR A 223 27.74 15.40 17.01
N THR A 224 27.26 16.56 16.56
CA THR A 224 26.96 17.71 17.41
C THR A 224 25.90 17.38 18.45
N ILE A 225 24.78 16.77 18.03
CA ILE A 225 23.69 16.39 18.95
C ILE A 225 24.20 15.44 20.02
N ILE A 226 24.92 14.39 19.64
CA ILE A 226 25.32 13.33 20.58
C ILE A 226 26.37 13.79 21.61
N GLN A 227 27.01 14.96 21.46
CA GLN A 227 27.97 15.46 22.45
C GLN A 227 27.30 15.79 23.80
N ASP A 228 26.02 16.17 23.77
CA ASP A 228 25.28 16.64 24.95
C ASP A 228 24.46 15.54 25.64
N PHE A 229 24.44 14.32 25.08
CA PHE A 229 23.61 13.23 25.57
C PHE A 229 24.39 11.94 25.79
N GLU A 230 23.96 11.15 26.76
CA GLU A 230 24.36 9.76 26.88
C GLU A 230 23.45 8.91 25.99
N PRO A 231 23.98 7.86 25.33
CA PRO A 231 23.17 7.00 24.49
C PRO A 231 22.08 6.30 25.31
N PRO A 232 20.82 6.24 24.82
CA PRO A 232 19.75 5.53 25.52
C PRO A 232 20.02 4.04 25.61
N ASP A 233 19.42 3.41 26.62
CA ASP A 233 19.38 1.95 26.71
C ASP A 233 18.39 1.40 25.67
N ILE A 234 18.95 0.84 24.60
CA ILE A 234 18.22 0.16 23.52
C ILE A 234 18.15 -1.36 23.74
N SER A 235 18.49 -1.85 24.93
CA SER A 235 18.40 -3.27 25.21
C SER A 235 16.95 -3.71 25.33
N THR A 236 16.59 -4.72 24.54
CA THR A 236 15.28 -5.37 24.61
C THR A 236 15.43 -6.75 25.24
N GLU A 237 14.52 -7.09 26.16
CA GLU A 237 14.44 -8.45 26.69
C GLU A 237 13.91 -9.40 25.61
N ILE A 238 14.80 -10.24 25.08
CA ILE A 238 14.45 -11.26 24.11
C ILE A 238 13.76 -12.41 24.84
N THR A 239 12.46 -12.55 24.59
CA THR A 239 11.57 -13.49 25.26
C THR A 239 10.93 -14.49 24.31
N HIS A 240 11.04 -14.24 23.00
CA HIS A 240 10.42 -15.04 21.95
C HIS A 240 11.41 -15.31 20.82
N VAL A 241 11.09 -16.28 19.97
CA VAL A 241 11.88 -16.64 18.78
C VAL A 241 10.99 -16.57 17.54
N ALA A 242 11.46 -15.83 16.54
CA ALA A 242 10.87 -15.77 15.21
C ALA A 242 11.75 -16.55 14.21
N LEU A 243 11.21 -17.58 13.57
CA LEU A 243 11.84 -18.28 12.46
C LEU A 243 11.29 -17.71 11.15
N VAL A 244 12.16 -17.24 10.26
CA VAL A 244 11.77 -16.78 8.93
C VAL A 244 12.25 -17.78 7.90
N ASP A 245 11.36 -18.21 7.03
CA ASP A 245 11.70 -19.11 5.95
C ASP A 245 12.53 -18.37 4.88
N TYR A 246 13.73 -18.87 4.62
CA TYR A 246 14.65 -18.46 3.55
C TYR A 246 14.95 -19.63 2.58
N ALA A 247 14.33 -20.79 2.78
CA ALA A 247 14.73 -22.03 2.13
C ALA A 247 14.12 -22.22 0.73
N HIS A 248 13.00 -21.56 0.45
CA HIS A 248 12.18 -21.82 -0.74
C HIS A 248 12.29 -20.74 -1.82
N ASN A 249 13.45 -20.07 -1.88
CA ASN A 249 13.70 -18.92 -2.76
C ASN A 249 12.56 -17.89 -2.68
N ASN A 250 12.06 -17.63 -1.46
CA ASN A 250 10.86 -16.84 -1.29
C ASN A 250 11.02 -15.45 -1.93
N ASP A 251 9.92 -14.94 -2.47
CA ASP A 251 9.85 -13.57 -2.94
C ASP A 251 10.20 -12.61 -1.79
N TYR A 252 10.74 -11.44 -2.12
CA TYR A 252 11.21 -10.41 -1.17
C TYR A 252 12.35 -10.80 -0.22
N ILE A 253 13.07 -11.89 -0.48
CA ILE A 253 14.24 -12.25 0.35
C ILE A 253 15.54 -11.73 -0.24
N ASP A 254 15.82 -12.02 -1.50
CA ASP A 254 17.08 -11.67 -2.14
C ASP A 254 16.80 -10.97 -3.47
N VAL A 255 17.19 -9.70 -3.54
CA VAL A 255 17.18 -8.92 -4.78
C VAL A 255 18.62 -8.53 -5.09
N ALA A 256 19.16 -9.04 -6.19
CA ALA A 256 20.52 -8.79 -6.65
C ALA A 256 21.64 -9.13 -5.64
N GLY A 257 21.41 -10.12 -4.78
CA GLY A 257 22.34 -10.55 -3.73
C GLY A 257 22.18 -9.81 -2.41
N GLN A 258 21.17 -8.95 -2.28
CA GLN A 258 20.89 -8.15 -1.07
C GLN A 258 19.67 -8.70 -0.33
N ASP A 259 19.82 -8.87 0.99
CA ASP A 259 18.77 -9.34 1.88
C ASP A 259 17.71 -8.26 2.12
N GLN A 260 16.53 -8.47 1.55
CA GLN A 260 15.41 -7.53 1.57
C GLN A 260 14.52 -7.66 2.82
N LEU A 261 14.86 -8.54 3.77
CA LEU A 261 14.22 -8.62 5.09
C LEU A 261 15.18 -8.23 6.22
N SER A 262 16.28 -7.54 5.91
CA SER A 262 17.24 -7.10 6.94
C SER A 262 16.59 -6.17 7.97
N THR A 263 15.68 -5.29 7.54
CA THR A 263 14.99 -4.34 8.43
C THR A 263 13.91 -5.00 9.30
N LEU A 264 13.33 -6.12 8.85
CA LEU A 264 12.41 -6.92 9.66
C LEU A 264 13.06 -7.39 10.97
N ASN A 265 14.36 -7.68 10.96
CA ASN A 265 15.10 -8.07 12.16
C ASN A 265 15.00 -7.02 13.27
N LEU A 266 15.06 -5.73 12.92
CA LEU A 266 14.98 -4.64 13.88
C LEU A 266 13.60 -4.58 14.54
N THR A 267 12.52 -4.67 13.76
CA THR A 267 11.15 -4.65 14.29
C THR A 267 10.88 -5.86 15.18
N LEU A 268 11.36 -7.05 14.79
CA LEU A 268 11.32 -8.26 15.62
C LEU A 268 12.08 -8.06 16.94
N PHE A 269 13.31 -7.55 16.87
CA PHE A 269 14.14 -7.27 18.04
C PHE A 269 13.47 -6.28 19.00
N ARG A 270 12.94 -5.16 18.48
CA ARG A 270 12.14 -4.16 19.24
C ARG A 270 10.94 -4.80 19.93
N ASN A 271 10.36 -5.82 19.31
CA ASN A 271 9.22 -6.56 19.82
C ASN A 271 9.57 -7.79 20.68
N GLY A 272 10.84 -7.97 21.05
CA GLY A 272 11.29 -9.02 21.96
C GLY A 272 11.53 -10.39 21.32
N PHE A 273 11.72 -10.43 20.00
CA PHE A 273 12.01 -11.64 19.24
C PHE A 273 13.48 -11.76 18.86
N GLU A 274 14.04 -12.97 18.98
CA GLU A 274 15.24 -13.41 18.28
C GLU A 274 14.86 -13.82 16.85
N LEU A 275 15.47 -13.22 15.83
CA LEU A 275 15.35 -13.71 14.45
C LEU A 275 16.23 -14.93 14.24
N ARG A 276 15.66 -16.00 13.66
CA ARG A 276 16.38 -17.13 13.06
C ARG A 276 16.01 -17.24 11.59
N LYS A 277 17.02 -17.28 10.73
CA LYS A 277 16.84 -17.49 9.29
C LYS A 277 16.95 -18.97 8.96
N GLN A 278 15.94 -19.54 8.32
CA GLN A 278 15.93 -20.93 7.91
C GLN A 278 16.28 -21.06 6.44
N THR A 279 17.53 -21.42 6.12
CA THR A 279 18.03 -21.50 4.73
C THR A 279 17.99 -22.91 4.14
N SER A 280 17.35 -23.85 4.84
CA SER A 280 17.16 -25.24 4.40
C SER A 280 15.74 -25.72 4.70
N ALA A 281 15.31 -26.82 4.11
CA ALA A 281 13.98 -27.38 4.34
C ALA A 281 13.61 -27.42 5.85
N ILE A 282 12.41 -26.96 6.19
CA ILE A 282 11.96 -26.80 7.59
C ILE A 282 11.74 -28.17 8.25
N SER A 283 12.43 -28.45 9.35
CA SER A 283 12.24 -29.67 10.12
C SER A 283 11.61 -29.40 11.49
N ALA A 284 11.08 -30.46 12.11
CA ALA A 284 10.57 -30.38 13.48
C ALA A 284 11.65 -29.96 14.50
N MET A 285 12.93 -30.17 14.20
CA MET A 285 14.03 -29.72 15.06
C MET A 285 14.24 -28.21 14.98
N ASP A 286 14.06 -27.62 13.79
CA ASP A 286 14.25 -26.18 13.57
C ASP A 286 13.16 -25.35 14.27
N LEU A 287 11.96 -25.94 14.41
CA LEU A 287 10.80 -25.34 15.06
C LEU A 287 10.81 -25.46 16.60
N ILE A 288 11.85 -26.05 17.21
CA ILE A 288 11.92 -26.17 18.68
C ILE A 288 12.13 -24.79 19.31
N GLY A 289 11.18 -24.40 20.16
CA GLY A 289 11.22 -23.12 20.87
C GLY A 289 10.96 -21.92 19.97
N VAL A 290 10.39 -22.13 18.77
CA VAL A 290 9.92 -21.08 17.88
C VAL A 290 8.49 -20.69 18.29
N ASP A 291 8.28 -19.39 18.51
CA ASP A 291 6.97 -18.82 18.87
C ASP A 291 6.26 -18.22 17.66
N LEU A 292 7.04 -17.69 16.71
CA LEU A 292 6.57 -17.09 15.46
C LEU A 292 7.26 -17.75 14.26
N LEU A 293 6.47 -18.21 13.29
CA LEU A 293 6.96 -18.60 11.97
C LEU A 293 6.51 -17.54 10.95
N ILE A 294 7.40 -17.11 10.07
CA ILE A 294 7.10 -16.20 8.96
C ILE A 294 7.45 -16.89 7.65
N ILE A 295 6.45 -17.03 6.78
CA ILE A 295 6.57 -17.58 5.44
C ILE A 295 6.17 -16.48 4.45
N THR A 296 7.13 -15.93 3.72
CA THR A 296 6.81 -15.07 2.57
C THR A 296 6.44 -15.92 1.35
N CYS A 297 6.11 -15.30 0.22
CA CYS A 297 5.65 -16.05 -0.96
C CYS A 297 6.72 -17.03 -1.49
N ALA A 298 6.51 -18.33 -1.30
CA ALA A 298 7.47 -19.35 -1.70
C ALA A 298 7.53 -19.58 -3.22
N LEU A 299 8.75 -19.64 -3.76
CA LEU A 299 8.98 -19.97 -5.16
C LEU A 299 9.25 -21.47 -5.39
N GLU A 300 9.48 -22.22 -4.32
CA GLU A 300 9.63 -23.67 -4.33
C GLU A 300 8.55 -24.35 -3.48
N ALA A 301 8.20 -25.59 -3.84
CA ALA A 301 7.16 -26.34 -3.14
C ALA A 301 7.68 -26.96 -1.84
N TYR A 302 6.87 -26.89 -0.78
CA TYR A 302 7.12 -27.56 0.48
C TYR A 302 6.97 -29.07 0.35
N SER A 303 7.90 -29.82 0.93
CA SER A 303 7.80 -31.27 1.03
C SER A 303 6.72 -31.70 2.03
N SER A 304 6.20 -32.92 1.88
CA SER A 304 5.23 -33.48 2.86
C SER A 304 5.81 -33.57 4.29
N SER A 305 7.12 -33.71 4.43
CA SER A 305 7.80 -33.67 5.73
C SER A 305 7.77 -32.29 6.38
N GLU A 306 7.96 -31.24 5.58
CA GLU A 306 7.89 -29.85 6.05
C GLU A 306 6.47 -29.49 6.48
N LEU A 307 5.50 -29.77 5.62
CA LEU A 307 4.08 -29.56 5.91
C LEU A 307 3.66 -30.28 7.19
N SER A 308 4.14 -31.52 7.39
CA SER A 308 3.88 -32.27 8.63
C SER A 308 4.57 -31.65 9.85
N ALA A 309 5.78 -31.11 9.70
CA ALA A 309 6.52 -30.46 10.79
C ALA A 309 5.83 -29.15 11.21
N ILE A 310 5.48 -28.30 10.23
CA ILE A 310 4.77 -27.04 10.42
C ILE A 310 3.40 -27.30 11.08
N SER A 311 2.62 -28.25 10.56
CA SER A 311 1.32 -28.60 11.13
C SER A 311 1.43 -29.13 12.57
N THR A 312 2.43 -29.97 12.87
CA THR A 312 2.67 -30.46 14.23
C THR A 312 3.06 -29.33 15.18
N TRP A 313 3.93 -28.42 14.73
CA TRP A 313 4.32 -27.24 15.50
C TRP A 313 3.12 -26.32 15.74
N ALA A 314 2.30 -26.05 14.72
CA ALA A 314 1.10 -25.21 14.85
C ALA A 314 0.08 -25.76 15.86
N GLN A 315 -0.05 -27.08 15.97
CA GLN A 315 -0.91 -27.72 16.96
C GLN A 315 -0.32 -27.67 18.39
N SER A 316 0.98 -27.39 18.51
CA SER A 316 1.68 -27.29 19.78
C SER A 316 1.71 -25.85 20.29
N GLY A 317 1.81 -25.68 21.61
CA GLY A 317 2.15 -24.38 22.20
C GLY A 317 1.14 -23.26 21.93
N ASN A 318 1.60 -22.02 22.05
CA ASN A 318 0.86 -20.81 21.76
C ASN A 318 1.57 -20.10 20.59
N ASN A 319 1.44 -20.67 19.40
CA ASN A 319 2.26 -20.29 18.26
C ASN A 319 1.52 -19.31 17.35
N THR A 320 2.29 -18.51 16.62
CA THR A 320 1.79 -17.56 15.61
C THR A 320 2.46 -17.82 14.27
N LEU A 321 1.70 -17.80 13.19
CA LEU A 321 2.19 -17.90 11.81
C LEU A 321 1.75 -16.68 11.01
N ILE A 322 2.71 -16.01 10.38
CA ILE A 322 2.45 -15.04 9.31
C ILE A 322 2.77 -15.75 7.99
N ILE A 323 1.82 -15.74 7.07
CA ILE A 323 2.02 -16.26 5.72
C ILE A 323 1.54 -15.24 4.69
N THR A 324 2.34 -14.99 3.66
CA THR A 324 2.02 -13.99 2.65
C THR A 324 1.89 -14.63 1.26
N GLY A 325 0.93 -14.16 0.49
CA GLY A 325 0.78 -14.44 -0.93
C GLY A 325 1.63 -13.53 -1.81
N ARG A 326 1.32 -13.52 -3.11
CA ARG A 326 1.83 -12.60 -4.11
C ARG A 326 0.90 -12.65 -5.32
N GLY A 327 0.56 -11.48 -5.85
CA GLY A 327 -0.27 -11.36 -7.04
C GLY A 327 0.28 -12.12 -8.24
N ASP A 328 -0.63 -12.64 -9.06
CA ASP A 328 -0.32 -13.48 -10.22
C ASP A 328 0.27 -12.72 -11.42
N TYR A 329 0.61 -11.43 -11.30
CA TYR A 329 1.17 -10.65 -12.42
C TYR A 329 2.48 -11.25 -12.96
N SER A 330 3.16 -12.06 -12.14
CA SER A 330 4.42 -12.73 -12.45
C SER A 330 4.22 -14.24 -12.64
N THR A 331 4.83 -14.81 -13.69
CA THR A 331 4.66 -16.23 -14.08
C THR A 331 5.36 -17.26 -13.18
N TYR A 332 6.20 -16.82 -12.24
CA TYR A 332 6.97 -17.70 -11.35
C TYR A 332 6.30 -17.90 -9.98
N VAL A 333 5.26 -17.12 -9.69
CA VAL A 333 4.43 -17.22 -8.50
C VAL A 333 3.42 -18.36 -8.70
N ASP A 334 3.19 -19.15 -7.66
CA ASP A 334 2.25 -20.27 -7.68
C ASP A 334 1.56 -20.37 -6.32
N ILE A 335 0.31 -19.93 -6.25
CA ILE A 335 -0.49 -19.89 -5.03
C ILE A 335 -0.75 -21.28 -4.45
N ALA A 336 -0.58 -22.36 -5.22
CA ALA A 336 -0.69 -23.72 -4.71
C ALA A 336 0.35 -24.01 -3.62
N ARG A 337 1.52 -23.34 -3.64
CA ARG A 337 2.56 -23.51 -2.62
C ARG A 337 2.09 -22.95 -1.27
N THR A 338 1.61 -21.71 -1.26
CA THR A 338 1.03 -21.06 -0.07
C THR A 338 -0.20 -21.82 0.43
N ASN A 339 -1.11 -22.17 -0.47
CA ASN A 339 -2.32 -22.91 -0.12
C ASN A 339 -2.02 -24.33 0.39
N SER A 340 -0.92 -24.98 -0.01
CA SER A 340 -0.53 -26.29 0.54
C SER A 340 -0.16 -26.22 2.03
N VAL A 341 0.42 -25.09 2.49
CA VAL A 341 0.70 -24.84 3.91
C VAL A 341 -0.62 -24.61 4.65
N LEU A 342 -1.49 -23.73 4.12
CA LEU A 342 -2.80 -23.43 4.71
C LEU A 342 -3.68 -24.69 4.84
N GLU A 343 -3.68 -25.56 3.82
CA GLU A 343 -4.36 -26.86 3.86
C GLU A 343 -3.78 -27.80 4.91
N ALA A 344 -2.46 -27.87 5.04
CA ALA A 344 -1.80 -28.72 6.04
C ALA A 344 -2.08 -28.27 7.49
N LEU A 345 -2.35 -26.97 7.69
CA LEU A 345 -2.78 -26.41 8.96
C LEU A 345 -4.26 -26.69 9.26
N GLY A 346 -5.05 -26.96 8.23
CA GLY A 346 -6.52 -27.02 8.32
C GLY A 346 -7.15 -25.63 8.40
N SER A 347 -6.49 -24.61 7.85
CA SER A 347 -7.04 -23.25 7.77
C SER A 347 -8.23 -23.20 6.81
N ASP A 348 -9.17 -22.33 7.12
CA ASP A 348 -10.28 -21.98 6.24
C ASP A 348 -9.95 -20.84 5.26
N ILE A 349 -8.77 -20.19 5.38
CA ILE A 349 -8.31 -19.12 4.48
C ILE A 349 -7.60 -19.71 3.25
N ARG A 350 -7.83 -19.15 2.07
CA ARG A 350 -7.09 -19.44 0.83
C ARG A 350 -6.65 -18.15 0.14
N VAL A 351 -5.48 -18.21 -0.48
CA VAL A 351 -5.00 -17.18 -1.40
C VAL A 351 -5.54 -17.50 -2.79
N ASN A 352 -6.06 -16.48 -3.47
CA ASN A 352 -6.60 -16.60 -4.82
C ASN A 352 -5.50 -16.48 -5.88
N ASP A 353 -5.71 -17.06 -7.06
CA ASP A 353 -4.78 -16.91 -8.20
C ASP A 353 -5.18 -15.69 -9.03
N ASP A 354 -4.90 -14.52 -8.49
CA ASP A 354 -5.23 -13.24 -9.10
C ASP A 354 -4.21 -12.17 -8.75
N ASN A 355 -4.36 -11.02 -9.38
CA ASN A 355 -3.78 -9.77 -8.90
C ASN A 355 -4.88 -8.75 -8.70
N VAL A 356 -4.87 -8.11 -7.55
CA VAL A 356 -5.74 -6.98 -7.27
C VAL A 356 -5.05 -5.70 -7.74
N TYR A 357 -5.72 -4.99 -8.64
CA TYR A 357 -5.34 -3.66 -9.10
C TYR A 357 -6.24 -2.62 -8.45
N MET A 358 -5.78 -1.38 -8.42
CA MET A 358 -6.55 -0.27 -7.89
C MET A 358 -6.23 1.02 -8.65
N ASP A 359 -7.27 1.81 -8.92
CA ASP A 359 -7.09 3.14 -9.50
C ASP A 359 -6.72 4.16 -8.42
N GLY A 360 -5.88 5.14 -8.79
CA GLY A 360 -5.53 6.26 -7.91
C GLY A 360 -4.34 6.00 -6.98
N THR A 361 -3.51 5.00 -7.28
CA THR A 361 -2.30 4.67 -6.52
C THR A 361 -1.09 5.46 -6.99
N TYR A 362 -0.08 5.57 -6.12
CA TYR A 362 1.15 6.32 -6.40
C TYR A 362 1.94 5.69 -7.55
N GLN A 363 1.90 4.36 -7.69
CA GLN A 363 2.53 3.62 -8.78
C GLN A 363 1.66 2.44 -9.28
N PRO A 364 1.90 1.96 -10.52
CA PRO A 364 1.27 0.75 -11.02
C PRO A 364 1.49 -0.46 -10.11
N PHE A 365 0.51 -1.36 -10.06
CA PHE A 365 0.50 -2.60 -9.27
C PHE A 365 0.42 -2.41 -7.75
N TYR A 366 0.48 -1.17 -7.24
CA TYR A 366 0.22 -0.89 -5.83
C TYR A 366 -1.26 -0.85 -5.51
N ASN A 367 -1.58 -1.08 -4.25
CA ASN A 367 -2.89 -0.88 -3.65
C ASN A 367 -2.66 -0.03 -2.38
N ASP A 368 -2.82 1.29 -2.52
CA ASP A 368 -2.68 2.28 -1.44
C ASP A 368 -4.00 2.45 -0.71
N LEU A 369 -4.17 1.68 0.35
CA LEU A 369 -5.39 1.56 1.12
C LEU A 369 -5.52 2.74 2.08
N THR A 370 -6.65 3.43 1.99
CA THR A 370 -6.97 4.58 2.85
C THR A 370 -8.24 4.34 3.68
N ASN A 371 -9.04 3.32 3.35
CA ASN A 371 -10.20 2.92 4.16
C ASN A 371 -9.82 1.76 5.08
N ILE A 372 -9.09 2.07 6.14
CA ILE A 372 -8.70 1.07 7.15
C ILE A 372 -9.84 0.83 8.14
N LEU A 373 -10.07 -0.45 8.48
CA LEU A 373 -11.06 -0.84 9.49
C LEU A 373 -10.71 -0.23 10.84
N GLN A 374 -11.73 0.06 11.66
CA GLN A 374 -11.48 0.48 13.03
C GLN A 374 -10.80 -0.64 13.82
N SER A 375 -9.98 -0.26 14.80
CA SER A 375 -9.22 -1.20 15.63
C SER A 375 -10.12 -2.29 16.26
N GLU A 376 -11.34 -1.95 16.67
CA GLU A 376 -12.29 -2.92 17.24
C GLU A 376 -12.83 -3.96 16.24
N ASP A 377 -12.90 -3.60 14.95
CA ASP A 377 -13.36 -4.47 13.86
C ASP A 377 -12.21 -5.33 13.30
N SER A 378 -10.96 -5.03 13.65
CA SER A 378 -9.77 -5.79 13.22
C SER A 378 -9.12 -6.59 14.36
N ASN A 379 -9.85 -6.83 15.47
CA ASN A 379 -9.32 -7.43 16.69
C ASN A 379 -8.07 -6.71 17.23
N GLY A 380 -7.99 -5.40 17.01
CA GLY A 380 -6.93 -4.49 17.43
C GLY A 380 -5.71 -4.45 16.51
N LEU A 381 -5.78 -5.03 15.30
CA LEU A 381 -4.62 -5.10 14.41
C LEU A 381 -4.39 -3.78 13.65
N THR A 382 -5.42 -2.94 13.52
CA THR A 382 -5.35 -1.62 12.85
C THR A 382 -5.29 -0.45 13.84
N GLU A 383 -4.83 -0.69 15.08
CA GLU A 383 -4.60 0.41 16.04
C GLU A 383 -3.50 1.35 15.52
N ASN A 384 -3.82 2.64 15.38
CA ASN A 384 -2.93 3.66 14.80
C ASN A 384 -2.45 3.35 13.37
N VAL A 385 -3.28 2.66 12.58
CA VAL A 385 -3.04 2.42 11.15
C VAL A 385 -4.06 3.26 10.38
N GLU A 386 -3.60 4.29 9.69
CA GLU A 386 -4.42 5.18 8.86
C GLU A 386 -4.34 4.82 7.38
N SER A 387 -3.19 4.32 6.93
CA SER A 387 -2.98 3.89 5.55
C SER A 387 -2.08 2.66 5.45
N LEU A 388 -2.23 1.88 4.37
CA LEU A 388 -1.35 0.76 4.03
C LEU A 388 -1.06 0.76 2.54
N THR A 389 0.08 0.25 2.12
CA THR A 389 0.34 -0.01 0.70
C THR A 389 0.76 -1.45 0.48
N PHE A 390 0.08 -2.13 -0.45
CA PHE A 390 0.39 -3.49 -0.87
C PHE A 390 0.87 -3.51 -2.31
N PHE A 391 2.09 -3.97 -2.55
CA PHE A 391 2.59 -4.21 -3.90
C PHE A 391 2.04 -5.53 -4.42
N SER A 392 1.24 -5.48 -5.48
CA SER A 392 0.69 -6.61 -6.22
C SER A 392 0.19 -7.72 -5.27
N PRO A 393 -0.89 -7.45 -4.51
CA PRO A 393 -1.51 -8.46 -3.67
C PRO A 393 -2.43 -9.37 -4.47
N SER A 394 -2.50 -10.63 -4.06
CA SER A 394 -3.64 -11.50 -4.37
C SER A 394 -4.77 -11.24 -3.39
N SER A 395 -6.01 -11.49 -3.82
CA SER A 395 -7.15 -11.54 -2.90
C SER A 395 -7.13 -12.81 -2.06
N LEU A 396 -7.84 -12.76 -0.94
CA LEU A 396 -8.11 -13.91 -0.09
C LEU A 396 -9.58 -14.31 -0.22
N TYR A 397 -9.85 -15.61 -0.07
CA TYR A 397 -11.21 -16.14 0.06
C TYR A 397 -11.24 -17.23 1.12
N PHE A 398 -12.41 -17.49 1.69
CA PHE A 398 -12.54 -18.52 2.71
C PHE A 398 -13.30 -19.75 2.18
N ILE A 399 -13.03 -20.93 2.73
CA ILE A 399 -13.84 -22.13 2.45
C ILE A 399 -15.01 -22.28 3.42
N ASN A 400 -14.95 -21.56 4.55
CA ASN A 400 -15.96 -21.42 5.57
C ASN A 400 -15.84 -20.00 6.15
N ASP A 401 -16.89 -19.19 5.99
CA ASP A 401 -16.80 -17.75 6.23
C ASP A 401 -16.95 -17.39 7.72
N SER A 402 -17.33 -18.35 8.59
CA SER A 402 -17.49 -18.12 10.04
C SER A 402 -16.23 -18.34 10.89
N ALA A 403 -15.12 -18.82 10.33
CA ALA A 403 -13.90 -19.13 11.08
C ALA A 403 -12.80 -18.08 10.91
N PRO A 404 -12.47 -17.63 9.69
CA PRO A 404 -11.58 -16.51 9.48
C PRO A 404 -12.27 -15.17 9.71
N MET A 405 -11.49 -14.17 10.11
CA MET A 405 -11.94 -12.78 10.22
C MET A 405 -11.13 -11.92 9.25
N PRO A 406 -11.77 -11.30 8.24
CA PRO A 406 -11.11 -10.34 7.36
C PRO A 406 -10.68 -9.11 8.18
N ILE A 407 -9.47 -8.63 7.97
CA ILE A 407 -8.93 -7.47 8.71
C ILE A 407 -8.54 -6.31 7.81
N ILE A 408 -8.30 -6.57 6.53
CA ILE A 408 -7.99 -5.55 5.52
C ILE A 408 -8.74 -5.89 4.24
N TYR A 409 -9.48 -4.90 3.74
CA TYR A 409 -10.12 -4.93 2.42
C TYR A 409 -9.39 -3.97 1.48
N ALA A 410 -9.54 -4.18 0.18
CA ALA A 410 -9.13 -3.20 -0.81
C ALA A 410 -10.03 -1.93 -0.73
N ASP A 411 -9.60 -0.82 -1.34
CA ASP A 411 -10.47 0.34 -1.48
C ASP A 411 -11.46 0.18 -2.64
N LYS A 412 -12.45 1.08 -2.70
CA LYS A 412 -13.59 1.00 -3.63
C LYS A 412 -13.21 0.85 -5.10
N THR A 413 -12.06 1.39 -5.52
CA THR A 413 -11.61 1.37 -6.92
C THR A 413 -10.88 0.09 -7.31
N ALA A 414 -10.70 -0.85 -6.37
CA ALA A 414 -9.99 -2.07 -6.63
C ALA A 414 -10.78 -3.06 -7.50
N TYR A 415 -10.07 -3.88 -8.25
CA TYR A 415 -10.63 -4.94 -9.08
C TYR A 415 -9.61 -6.08 -9.26
N GLN A 416 -10.12 -7.30 -9.45
CA GLN A 416 -9.32 -8.50 -9.66
C GLN A 416 -9.11 -8.74 -11.15
N THR A 417 -7.94 -9.25 -11.51
CA THR A 417 -7.66 -9.77 -12.84
C THR A 417 -6.91 -11.09 -12.75
N ASP A 418 -7.02 -11.87 -13.83
CA ASP A 418 -6.34 -13.15 -14.05
C ASP A 418 -5.30 -12.92 -15.16
N GLN A 419 -4.03 -12.85 -14.81
CA GLN A 419 -2.94 -12.67 -15.77
C GLN A 419 -2.32 -14.01 -16.15
N ASN A 420 -2.27 -14.95 -15.20
CA ASN A 420 -1.61 -16.23 -15.38
C ASN A 420 -2.47 -17.35 -14.81
N SER A 421 -2.52 -18.49 -15.51
CA SER A 421 -3.22 -19.67 -15.03
C SER A 421 -2.61 -20.23 -13.74
N PRO A 422 -3.40 -20.93 -12.89
CA PRO A 422 -4.83 -21.30 -13.02
C PRO A 422 -5.87 -20.17 -12.99
N GLU A 423 -7.15 -20.50 -13.24
CA GLU A 423 -8.24 -19.51 -13.17
C GLU A 423 -8.52 -19.08 -11.71
N ILE A 424 -8.95 -17.83 -11.53
CA ILE A 424 -9.43 -17.29 -10.25
C ILE A 424 -10.52 -18.18 -9.64
N SER A 425 -10.38 -18.52 -8.36
CA SER A 425 -11.34 -19.36 -7.64
C SER A 425 -12.57 -18.59 -7.17
N VAL A 426 -12.39 -17.37 -6.66
CA VAL A 426 -13.47 -16.50 -6.18
C VAL A 426 -13.32 -15.10 -6.76
N VAL A 427 -14.38 -14.58 -7.38
CA VAL A 427 -14.40 -13.22 -7.93
C VAL A 427 -15.38 -12.38 -7.10
N TYR A 428 -14.84 -11.37 -6.42
CA TYR A 428 -15.57 -10.31 -5.74
C TYR A 428 -15.91 -9.19 -6.73
N ASP A 429 -14.91 -8.69 -7.46
CA ASP A 429 -15.07 -7.71 -8.53
C ASP A 429 -13.99 -7.87 -9.61
N ASP A 430 -14.39 -8.01 -10.86
CA ASP A 430 -13.53 -8.14 -12.04
C ASP A 430 -13.72 -6.99 -13.05
N VAL A 431 -14.35 -5.90 -12.63
CA VAL A 431 -14.66 -4.75 -13.48
C VAL A 431 -13.93 -3.51 -12.99
N GLN A 432 -13.10 -2.90 -13.84
CA GLN A 432 -12.48 -1.60 -13.57
C GLN A 432 -13.49 -0.46 -13.80
N ASP A 433 -14.44 -0.29 -12.87
CA ASP A 433 -15.47 0.76 -12.92
C ASP A 433 -15.41 1.76 -11.74
N GLY A 434 -14.43 1.59 -10.85
CA GLY A 434 -14.24 2.44 -9.66
C GLY A 434 -15.29 2.20 -8.56
N LYS A 435 -15.95 1.04 -8.56
CA LYS A 435 -16.98 0.65 -7.59
C LYS A 435 -16.68 -0.74 -7.04
N PHE A 436 -17.26 -1.01 -5.87
CA PHE A 436 -17.34 -2.32 -5.22
C PHE A 436 -16.03 -3.10 -5.05
N GLY A 437 -14.85 -2.51 -5.24
CA GLY A 437 -13.57 -3.13 -4.86
C GLY A 437 -13.45 -3.40 -3.35
N ASN A 438 -14.21 -2.66 -2.53
CA ASN A 438 -14.15 -2.67 -1.08
C ASN A 438 -14.78 -3.91 -0.38
N GLN A 439 -14.92 -5.01 -1.12
CA GLN A 439 -15.30 -6.35 -0.65
C GLN A 439 -14.18 -7.37 -0.96
N ILE A 440 -13.15 -6.98 -1.73
CA ILE A 440 -11.97 -7.79 -1.98
C ILE A 440 -11.14 -7.83 -0.69
N ILE A 441 -10.92 -9.03 -0.15
CA ILE A 441 -10.17 -9.23 1.09
C ILE A 441 -8.68 -9.32 0.76
N LEU A 442 -7.84 -8.55 1.44
CA LEU A 442 -6.39 -8.52 1.24
C LEU A 442 -5.60 -9.05 2.44
N ALA A 443 -6.19 -9.05 3.64
CA ALA A 443 -5.63 -9.72 4.80
C ALA A 443 -6.72 -10.28 5.71
N ALA A 444 -6.45 -11.43 6.33
CA ALA A 444 -7.36 -12.11 7.25
C ALA A 444 -6.59 -12.82 8.37
N ILE A 445 -7.27 -13.06 9.48
CA ILE A 445 -6.75 -13.83 10.62
C ILE A 445 -7.65 -15.02 10.95
N GLU A 446 -7.06 -16.04 11.56
CA GLU A 446 -7.79 -17.23 12.01
C GLU A 446 -7.14 -17.80 13.28
N GLU A 447 -7.95 -18.38 14.17
CA GLU A 447 -7.47 -19.19 15.31
C GLU A 447 -7.74 -20.68 15.08
N ILE A 448 -6.67 -21.43 14.76
CA ILE A 448 -6.75 -22.87 14.46
C ILE A 448 -6.22 -23.65 15.65
N GLY A 449 -7.13 -24.05 16.54
CA GLY A 449 -6.75 -24.70 17.80
C GLY A 449 -5.89 -23.77 18.66
N ASN A 450 -4.58 -24.04 18.73
CA ASN A 450 -3.62 -23.18 19.44
C ASN A 450 -2.72 -22.33 18.52
N LEU A 451 -2.98 -22.32 17.20
CA LEU A 451 -2.29 -21.45 16.27
C LEU A 451 -3.04 -20.12 16.15
N ARG A 452 -2.31 -19.02 16.04
CA ARG A 452 -2.81 -17.75 15.48
C ARG A 452 -2.23 -17.61 14.09
N LEU A 453 -3.10 -17.46 13.11
CA LEU A 453 -2.72 -17.35 11.70
C LEU A 453 -3.05 -15.95 11.20
N ILE A 454 -2.10 -15.34 10.49
CA ILE A 454 -2.30 -14.14 9.70
C ILE A 454 -1.94 -14.50 8.26
N VAL A 455 -2.86 -14.23 7.34
CA VAL A 455 -2.64 -14.38 5.91
C VAL A 455 -2.79 -13.02 5.25
N THR A 456 -1.83 -12.63 4.42
CA THR A 456 -1.91 -11.41 3.59
C THR A 456 -1.71 -11.74 2.12
N GLY A 457 -2.29 -10.93 1.24
CA GLY A 457 -2.18 -11.09 -0.21
C GLY A 457 -0.78 -10.84 -0.77
N THR A 458 0.08 -10.14 -0.03
CA THR A 458 1.48 -9.85 -0.37
C THR A 458 2.34 -9.67 0.88
N THR A 459 3.66 -9.73 0.72
CA THR A 459 4.61 -9.29 1.75
C THR A 459 4.55 -7.77 1.88
N PHE A 460 4.47 -7.27 3.12
CA PHE A 460 4.27 -5.84 3.42
C PHE A 460 5.28 -5.30 4.45
N PHE A 461 6.34 -6.06 4.72
CA PHE A 461 7.36 -5.80 5.75
C PHE A 461 8.79 -6.04 5.27
N SER A 462 9.01 -5.94 3.95
CA SER A 462 10.35 -5.94 3.36
C SER A 462 11.00 -4.56 3.47
N ASN A 463 12.30 -4.46 3.16
CA ASN A 463 13.02 -3.19 3.15
C ASN A 463 12.31 -2.13 2.29
N PHE A 464 11.74 -2.53 1.16
CA PHE A 464 10.93 -1.66 0.30
C PHE A 464 9.71 -1.05 1.02
N ASP A 465 9.15 -1.75 2.01
CA ASP A 465 8.02 -1.28 2.79
C ASP A 465 8.47 -0.34 3.92
N TYR A 466 9.64 -0.59 4.51
CA TYR A 466 10.24 0.36 5.47
C TYR A 466 10.62 1.69 4.82
N GLU A 467 11.07 1.67 3.57
CA GLU A 467 11.30 2.86 2.75
C GLU A 467 10.03 3.67 2.45
N LYS A 468 8.85 3.18 2.82
CA LYS A 468 7.58 3.88 2.62
C LYS A 468 6.88 4.26 3.93
N SER A 469 7.56 4.05 5.06
CA SER A 469 7.04 4.29 6.42
C SER A 469 6.69 5.75 6.75
N ALA A 470 6.99 6.70 5.86
CA ALA A 470 6.53 8.08 5.99
C ALA A 470 5.14 8.30 5.38
N GLU A 471 4.73 7.44 4.45
CA GLU A 471 3.48 7.55 3.69
C GLU A 471 2.46 6.49 4.13
N PHE A 472 2.95 5.34 4.61
CA PHE A 472 2.12 4.18 4.95
C PHE A 472 2.52 3.53 6.28
N ASP A 473 1.51 3.04 6.99
CA ASP A 473 1.64 2.43 8.32
C ASP A 473 1.91 0.91 8.27
N ASN A 474 2.53 0.46 7.16
CA ASN A 474 3.30 -0.78 6.99
C ASN A 474 3.71 -1.47 8.29
N ILE A 475 4.58 -0.74 8.98
CA ILE A 475 5.37 -1.27 10.09
C ILE A 475 4.55 -1.26 11.36
N VAL A 476 3.69 -0.25 11.56
CA VAL A 476 2.76 -0.19 12.71
C VAL A 476 1.79 -1.39 12.64
N PHE A 477 1.30 -1.72 11.45
CA PHE A 477 0.46 -2.91 11.25
C PHE A 477 1.20 -4.21 11.58
N LEU A 478 2.49 -4.34 11.18
CA LEU A 478 3.32 -5.48 11.60
C LEU A 478 3.50 -5.52 13.13
N GLU A 479 3.82 -4.40 13.77
CA GLU A 479 3.99 -4.32 15.23
C GLU A 479 2.72 -4.76 15.96
N ASN A 480 1.54 -4.32 15.50
CA ASN A 480 0.26 -4.76 16.04
C ASN A 480 0.04 -6.27 15.88
N ILE A 481 0.48 -6.88 14.77
CA ILE A 481 0.44 -8.33 14.57
C ILE A 481 1.38 -9.05 15.53
N LEU A 482 2.60 -8.56 15.73
CA LEU A 482 3.57 -9.15 16.66
C LEU A 482 3.05 -9.09 18.10
N ASP A 483 2.47 -7.95 18.51
CA ASP A 483 1.85 -7.79 19.82
C ASP A 483 0.62 -8.68 19.98
N TRP A 484 -0.21 -8.78 18.95
CA TRP A 484 -1.30 -9.75 18.93
C TRP A 484 -0.77 -11.18 19.08
N GLY A 485 0.27 -11.60 18.35
CA GLY A 485 0.85 -12.94 18.46
C GLY A 485 1.32 -13.30 19.87
N LYS A 486 1.91 -12.33 20.60
CA LYS A 486 2.38 -12.50 21.98
C LYS A 486 1.26 -12.40 23.03
N CYS A 487 0.14 -11.73 22.72
CA CYS A 487 -0.86 -11.40 23.73
C CYS A 487 -1.62 -12.63 24.25
N ASN A 488 -2.20 -12.49 25.44
CA ASN A 488 -3.07 -13.53 25.99
C ASN A 488 -4.34 -13.69 25.15
N ARG A 489 -4.57 -14.88 24.61
CA ARG A 489 -5.71 -15.21 23.75
C ARG A 489 -7.08 -14.93 24.35
N ILE A 490 -7.21 -14.99 25.67
CA ILE A 490 -8.49 -14.69 26.36
C ILE A 490 -8.89 -13.22 26.16
N LEU A 491 -7.93 -12.32 25.88
CA LEU A 491 -8.18 -10.89 25.76
C LEU A 491 -8.50 -10.43 24.33
N ARG A 492 -8.00 -11.14 23.31
CA ARG A 492 -8.10 -10.77 21.88
C ARG A 492 -8.35 -12.02 21.02
N ASN A 493 -9.40 -12.76 21.32
CA ASN A 493 -9.78 -13.96 20.55
C ASN A 493 -10.46 -13.55 19.24
N VAL A 494 -10.23 -14.34 18.19
CA VAL A 494 -10.95 -14.14 16.92
C VAL A 494 -12.41 -14.56 17.13
N GLN A 495 -13.34 -13.71 16.71
CA GLN A 495 -14.76 -14.03 16.81
C GLN A 495 -15.14 -14.98 15.68
N LEU A 496 -15.99 -15.97 15.99
CA LEU A 496 -16.50 -16.92 15.01
C LEU A 496 -17.81 -16.39 14.43
N VAL A 497 -17.69 -15.40 13.55
CA VAL A 497 -18.81 -14.71 12.89
C VAL A 497 -18.53 -14.67 11.40
N ASP A 498 -19.60 -14.77 10.61
CA ASP A 498 -19.52 -14.54 9.17
C ASP A 498 -19.59 -13.04 8.90
N GLU A 499 -18.57 -12.49 8.26
CA GLU A 499 -18.45 -11.07 7.89
C GLU A 499 -18.37 -10.88 6.37
N VAL A 500 -18.45 -11.97 5.58
CA VAL A 500 -18.24 -11.95 4.14
C VAL A 500 -19.58 -12.11 3.43
N GLY A 501 -19.81 -11.29 2.41
CA GLY A 501 -21.03 -11.39 1.60
C GLY A 501 -20.98 -12.56 0.60
N PRO A 502 -22.14 -12.94 0.02
CA PRO A 502 -22.21 -14.01 -0.97
C PRO A 502 -21.32 -13.82 -2.19
N ARG A 503 -20.80 -14.92 -2.73
CA ARG A 503 -20.02 -14.95 -3.98
C ARG A 503 -20.96 -14.93 -5.16
N ILE A 504 -20.87 -13.90 -5.99
CA ILE A 504 -21.73 -13.70 -7.15
C ILE A 504 -20.94 -14.08 -8.42
N GLY A 505 -21.46 -15.00 -9.21
CA GLY A 505 -20.90 -15.44 -10.48
C GLY A 505 -21.10 -14.41 -11.59
N MET A 506 -20.63 -14.74 -12.80
CA MET A 506 -20.82 -13.87 -13.96
C MET A 506 -22.31 -13.77 -14.31
N LEU A 507 -22.80 -12.54 -14.47
CA LEU A 507 -24.17 -12.30 -14.94
C LEU A 507 -24.26 -12.65 -16.43
N THR A 508 -25.17 -13.56 -16.78
CA THR A 508 -25.41 -13.99 -18.17
C THR A 508 -26.84 -13.71 -18.59
N THR A 509 -27.07 -13.56 -19.90
CA THR A 509 -28.41 -13.39 -20.48
C THR A 509 -28.56 -14.27 -21.71
N THR A 510 -29.78 -14.75 -21.95
CA THR A 510 -30.10 -15.52 -23.17
C THR A 510 -30.33 -14.65 -24.38
N ALA A 511 -30.49 -13.33 -24.19
CA ALA A 511 -30.75 -12.39 -25.27
C ALA A 511 -29.46 -12.02 -26.01
N THR A 512 -29.56 -11.80 -27.31
CA THR A 512 -28.44 -11.26 -28.11
C THR A 512 -28.44 -9.74 -28.01
N GLU A 513 -27.28 -9.15 -27.73
CA GLU A 513 -27.15 -7.69 -27.68
C GLU A 513 -27.05 -7.05 -29.07
N PRO A 514 -27.67 -5.87 -29.29
CA PRO A 514 -28.56 -5.16 -28.37
C PRO A 514 -29.91 -5.88 -28.22
N ILE A 515 -30.42 -5.93 -26.99
CA ILE A 515 -31.64 -6.65 -26.62
C ILE A 515 -32.84 -5.95 -27.27
N SER A 516 -33.47 -6.61 -28.24
CA SER A 516 -34.62 -6.08 -28.99
C SER A 516 -35.97 -6.63 -28.51
N GLU A 517 -35.94 -7.60 -27.60
CA GLU A 517 -37.12 -8.24 -27.04
C GLU A 517 -37.85 -7.33 -26.04
N GLY A 518 -39.09 -7.69 -25.68
CA GLY A 518 -39.88 -6.98 -24.66
C GLY A 518 -39.40 -7.26 -23.23
N SER A 519 -38.55 -8.27 -23.05
CA SER A 519 -37.95 -8.69 -21.78
C SER A 519 -36.73 -9.57 -22.05
N ALA A 520 -35.86 -9.74 -21.06
CA ALA A 520 -34.71 -10.64 -21.12
C ALA A 520 -34.58 -11.37 -19.79
N THR A 521 -34.14 -12.63 -19.86
CA THR A 521 -33.87 -13.44 -18.67
C THR A 521 -32.40 -13.41 -18.36
N PHE A 522 -32.09 -13.01 -17.14
CA PHE A 522 -30.75 -12.95 -16.59
C PHE A 522 -30.56 -14.12 -15.63
N SER A 523 -29.37 -14.72 -15.68
CA SER A 523 -28.98 -15.86 -14.84
C SER A 523 -27.61 -15.63 -14.24
N VAL A 524 -27.45 -16.00 -12.97
CA VAL A 524 -26.19 -15.89 -12.24
C VAL A 524 -26.08 -17.02 -11.21
N THR A 525 -24.88 -17.53 -10.98
CA THR A 525 -24.63 -18.45 -9.85
C THR A 525 -24.34 -17.62 -8.61
N ILE A 526 -24.95 -17.92 -7.48
CA ILE A 526 -24.62 -17.26 -6.21
C ILE A 526 -24.43 -18.33 -5.17
N SER A 527 -23.32 -18.24 -4.43
CA SER A 527 -22.95 -19.21 -3.42
C SER A 527 -22.37 -18.51 -2.21
N ASP A 528 -22.64 -19.09 -1.06
CA ASP A 528 -22.16 -18.61 0.23
C ASP A 528 -22.02 -19.83 1.15
N PRO A 529 -20.92 -20.01 1.89
CA PRO A 529 -20.74 -21.13 2.82
C PRO A 529 -21.79 -21.19 3.92
N SER A 530 -22.24 -20.04 4.44
CA SER A 530 -23.30 -19.91 5.45
C SER A 530 -24.69 -19.97 4.81
N GLY A 531 -24.77 -19.61 3.54
CA GLY A 531 -25.93 -19.78 2.67
C GLY A 531 -26.53 -18.46 2.24
N VAL A 532 -27.21 -18.47 1.09
CA VAL A 532 -27.77 -17.26 0.48
C VAL A 532 -29.21 -17.04 0.98
N LEU A 533 -29.49 -15.88 1.57
CA LEU A 533 -30.83 -15.48 2.00
C LEU A 533 -31.68 -14.99 0.83
N ASN A 534 -31.15 -14.06 0.04
CA ASN A 534 -31.84 -13.55 -1.13
C ASN A 534 -30.86 -12.94 -2.17
N ALA A 535 -31.37 -12.78 -3.39
CA ALA A 535 -30.68 -12.09 -4.46
C ALA A 535 -31.64 -11.25 -5.29
N SER A 536 -31.19 -10.08 -5.71
CA SER A 536 -31.95 -9.16 -6.55
C SER A 536 -31.09 -8.59 -7.67
N LEU A 537 -31.70 -8.39 -8.83
CA LEU A 537 -31.13 -7.63 -9.93
C LEU A 537 -31.64 -6.19 -9.86
N GLU A 538 -30.74 -5.23 -9.88
CA GLU A 538 -31.06 -3.81 -9.84
C GLU A 538 -30.48 -3.02 -11.01
N TYR A 539 -31.17 -1.96 -11.40
CA TYR A 539 -30.62 -0.92 -12.27
C TYR A 539 -31.22 0.44 -11.93
N ASP A 540 -30.49 1.51 -12.25
CA ASP A 540 -30.96 2.89 -12.09
C ASP A 540 -31.34 3.49 -13.45
N LEU A 541 -32.54 4.07 -13.54
CA LEU A 541 -33.01 4.76 -14.74
C LEU A 541 -33.81 6.01 -14.37
N ASN A 542 -33.39 7.17 -14.89
CA ASN A 542 -34.00 8.47 -14.62
C ASN A 542 -34.10 8.81 -13.12
N GLY A 543 -33.04 8.51 -12.35
CA GLY A 543 -32.98 8.78 -10.91
C GLY A 543 -33.86 7.85 -10.05
N ARG A 544 -34.33 6.73 -10.61
CA ARG A 544 -35.09 5.71 -9.88
C ARG A 544 -34.41 4.35 -10.01
N THR A 545 -34.24 3.69 -8.86
CA THR A 545 -33.80 2.30 -8.79
C THR A 545 -34.97 1.36 -9.03
N TYR A 546 -34.77 0.40 -9.93
CA TYR A 546 -35.65 -0.72 -10.18
C TYR A 546 -34.98 -1.98 -9.63
N SER A 547 -35.70 -2.77 -8.85
CA SER A 547 -35.17 -3.96 -8.18
C SER A 547 -36.11 -5.14 -8.42
N TYR A 548 -35.54 -6.27 -8.85
CA TYR A 548 -36.27 -7.50 -9.17
C TYR A 548 -35.67 -8.66 -8.39
N LEU A 549 -36.49 -9.28 -7.54
CA LEU A 549 -36.08 -10.47 -6.79
C LEU A 549 -35.80 -11.64 -7.75
N MET A 550 -34.64 -12.27 -7.60
CA MET A 550 -34.26 -13.43 -8.38
C MET A 550 -34.80 -14.71 -7.73
N THR A 551 -35.08 -15.72 -8.54
CA THR A 551 -35.55 -17.04 -8.09
C THR A 551 -34.48 -18.10 -8.35
N LEU A 552 -34.17 -18.90 -7.33
CA LEU A 552 -33.25 -20.03 -7.45
C LEU A 552 -33.90 -21.19 -8.21
N ASP A 553 -33.30 -21.60 -9.33
CA ASP A 553 -33.65 -22.79 -10.10
C ASP A 553 -32.37 -23.48 -10.61
N ASN A 554 -32.23 -24.79 -10.40
CA ASN A 554 -31.08 -25.60 -10.83
C ASN A 554 -29.70 -24.98 -10.52
N ASN A 555 -29.49 -24.49 -9.29
CA ASN A 555 -28.27 -23.81 -8.81
C ASN A 555 -27.96 -22.47 -9.50
N GLN A 556 -28.92 -21.87 -10.19
CA GLN A 556 -28.80 -20.51 -10.74
C GLN A 556 -29.94 -19.63 -10.23
N TYR A 557 -29.61 -18.41 -9.87
CA TYR A 557 -30.58 -17.35 -9.62
C TYR A 557 -30.98 -16.75 -10.96
N THR A 558 -32.28 -16.71 -11.22
CA THR A 558 -32.83 -16.23 -12.49
C THR A 558 -33.88 -15.15 -12.28
N VAL A 559 -33.95 -14.20 -13.21
CA VAL A 559 -34.99 -13.17 -13.22
C VAL A 559 -35.27 -12.71 -14.64
N THR A 560 -36.55 -12.48 -14.96
CA THR A 560 -36.95 -11.87 -16.22
C THR A 560 -37.22 -10.39 -16.02
N MET A 561 -36.38 -9.56 -16.64
CA MET A 561 -36.48 -8.10 -16.59
C MET A 561 -37.22 -7.58 -17.83
N PRO A 562 -38.21 -6.68 -17.70
CA PRO A 562 -38.84 -6.03 -18.84
C PRO A 562 -37.89 -5.03 -19.53
N ASN A 563 -38.10 -4.75 -20.81
CA ASN A 563 -37.31 -3.79 -21.58
C ASN A 563 -37.39 -2.37 -20.96
N PRO A 564 -36.26 -1.81 -20.46
CA PRO A 564 -36.23 -0.47 -19.89
C PRO A 564 -36.31 0.64 -20.95
N GLY A 565 -36.15 0.29 -22.23
CA GLY A 565 -36.19 1.21 -23.38
C GLY A 565 -34.93 2.04 -23.57
N ALA A 566 -33.86 1.73 -22.85
CA ALA A 566 -32.58 2.44 -22.85
C ALA A 566 -31.44 1.52 -22.43
N GLU A 567 -30.20 1.98 -22.62
CA GLU A 567 -29.02 1.39 -21.97
C GLU A 567 -29.16 1.51 -20.44
N VAL A 568 -28.83 0.44 -19.72
CA VAL A 568 -28.87 0.40 -18.26
C VAL A 568 -27.65 -0.32 -17.72
N ASN A 569 -27.14 0.15 -16.58
CA ASN A 569 -26.16 -0.55 -15.77
C ASN A 569 -26.88 -1.45 -14.79
N ILE A 570 -26.69 -2.75 -14.94
CA ILE A 570 -27.29 -3.78 -14.10
C ILE A 570 -26.28 -4.23 -13.06
N ARG A 571 -26.73 -4.32 -11.80
CA ARG A 571 -25.97 -4.92 -10.70
C ARG A 571 -26.76 -6.03 -10.05
N VAL A 572 -26.08 -7.07 -9.58
CA VAL A 572 -26.66 -8.12 -8.74
C VAL A 572 -26.31 -7.82 -7.30
N ILE A 573 -27.31 -7.81 -6.43
CA ILE A 573 -27.14 -7.65 -4.99
C ILE A 573 -27.59 -8.94 -4.33
N SER A 574 -26.78 -9.48 -3.42
CA SER A 574 -27.16 -10.66 -2.63
C SER A 574 -26.86 -10.46 -1.16
N PHE A 575 -27.67 -11.10 -0.33
CA PHE A 575 -27.49 -11.19 1.11
C PHE A 575 -27.38 -12.65 1.52
N ASP A 576 -26.49 -12.94 2.46
CA ASP A 576 -26.41 -14.24 3.13
C ASP A 576 -27.42 -14.32 4.29
N VAL A 577 -27.39 -15.43 5.03
CA VAL A 577 -28.27 -15.66 6.20
C VAL A 577 -27.93 -14.80 7.43
N GLU A 578 -26.70 -14.29 7.52
CA GLU A 578 -26.24 -13.36 8.58
C GLU A 578 -26.43 -11.88 8.18
N ASN A 579 -26.99 -11.64 7.00
CA ASN A 579 -27.29 -10.34 6.40
C ASN A 579 -26.04 -9.54 5.94
N ASN A 580 -24.93 -10.22 5.67
CA ASN A 580 -23.80 -9.69 4.91
C ASN A 580 -24.21 -9.49 3.45
N LYS A 581 -23.69 -8.43 2.83
CA LYS A 581 -24.10 -7.97 1.51
C LYS A 581 -22.95 -8.06 0.52
N ALA A 582 -23.23 -8.57 -0.68
CA ALA A 582 -22.30 -8.55 -1.81
C ALA A 582 -22.93 -7.90 -3.05
N ILE A 583 -22.08 -7.27 -3.87
CA ILE A 583 -22.44 -6.72 -5.18
C ILE A 583 -21.30 -7.00 -6.15
N ARG A 584 -21.52 -7.75 -7.23
CA ARG A 584 -20.48 -7.91 -8.27
C ARG A 584 -20.71 -6.94 -9.41
N GLY A 585 -19.87 -5.91 -9.48
CA GLY A 585 -19.74 -4.94 -10.58
C GLY A 585 -21.02 -4.26 -11.08
N GLU A 586 -20.87 -3.39 -12.07
CA GLU A 586 -21.97 -2.94 -12.94
C GLU A 586 -21.77 -3.43 -14.38
N TYR A 587 -22.78 -4.14 -14.89
CA TYR A 587 -22.79 -4.66 -16.26
C TYR A 587 -23.66 -3.78 -17.16
N VAL A 588 -23.07 -3.24 -18.22
CA VAL A 588 -23.78 -2.41 -19.20
C VAL A 588 -24.54 -3.31 -20.16
N PHE A 589 -25.86 -3.14 -20.25
CA PHE A 589 -26.69 -3.84 -21.24
C PHE A 589 -27.43 -2.86 -22.15
N ASN A 590 -27.33 -3.11 -23.46
CA ASN A 590 -27.90 -2.24 -24.47
C ASN A 590 -29.28 -2.74 -24.94
N TRP A 591 -30.33 -1.97 -24.70
CA TRP A 591 -31.68 -2.28 -25.17
C TRP A 591 -32.08 -1.44 -26.38
N SER A 592 -32.68 -2.09 -27.36
CA SER A 592 -33.32 -1.39 -28.47
C SER A 592 -34.50 -0.59 -27.92
N ALA A 593 -34.56 0.71 -28.25
CA ALA A 593 -35.72 1.53 -27.94
C ALA A 593 -36.98 0.80 -28.41
N SER A 594 -37.90 0.49 -27.50
CA SER A 594 -39.17 -0.13 -27.87
C SER A 594 -39.83 0.82 -28.86
N MET A 595 -39.93 0.45 -30.15
CA MET A 595 -40.68 1.28 -31.08
C MET A 595 -42.09 1.41 -30.52
N PRO A 596 -42.60 2.63 -30.25
CA PRO A 596 -43.95 2.80 -29.79
C PRO A 596 -44.86 2.09 -30.78
N ILE A 597 -45.71 1.17 -30.30
CA ILE A 597 -46.64 0.42 -31.14
C ILE A 597 -47.48 1.37 -32.03
N GLU A 598 -47.67 2.62 -31.60
CA GLU A 598 -48.31 3.70 -32.37
C GLU A 598 -47.61 4.00 -33.71
N PHE A 599 -46.28 3.89 -33.82
CA PHE A 599 -45.56 4.11 -35.08
C PHE A 599 -45.74 2.97 -36.09
N ILE A 600 -45.92 1.73 -35.64
CA ILE A 600 -46.22 0.59 -36.52
C ILE A 600 -47.61 0.76 -37.14
N PHE A 601 -48.60 1.27 -36.39
CA PHE A 601 -49.92 1.57 -36.92
C PHE A 601 -49.93 2.77 -37.88
N ILE A 602 -49.07 3.78 -37.67
CA ILE A 602 -48.93 4.90 -38.63
C ILE A 602 -48.26 4.42 -39.93
N LEU A 603 -47.23 3.57 -39.86
CA LEU A 603 -46.56 3.05 -41.05
C LEU A 603 -47.46 2.09 -41.85
N LEU A 604 -48.19 1.19 -41.18
CA LEU A 604 -49.20 0.34 -41.83
C LEU A 604 -50.40 1.14 -42.35
N GLY A 605 -50.79 2.21 -41.65
CA GLY A 605 -51.81 3.16 -42.10
C GLY A 605 -51.40 3.90 -43.37
N ILE A 606 -50.15 4.35 -43.47
CA ILE A 606 -49.62 5.02 -44.66
C ILE A 606 -49.49 4.04 -45.84
N ILE A 607 -49.07 2.80 -45.61
CA ILE A 607 -49.01 1.77 -46.66
C ILE A 607 -50.41 1.37 -47.16
N ALA A 608 -51.41 1.27 -46.26
CA ALA A 608 -52.80 1.02 -46.64
C ALA A 608 -53.41 2.17 -47.46
N VAL A 609 -53.12 3.43 -47.09
CA VAL A 609 -53.58 4.62 -47.83
C VAL A 609 -52.87 4.76 -49.17
N ALA A 610 -51.56 4.47 -49.25
CA ALA A 610 -50.81 4.48 -50.51
C ALA A 610 -51.25 3.34 -51.46
N GLY A 611 -51.50 2.14 -50.94
CA GLY A 611 -52.02 1.00 -51.71
C GLY A 611 -53.42 1.24 -52.27
N ILE A 612 -54.31 1.89 -51.51
CA ILE A 612 -55.65 2.30 -51.98
C ILE A 612 -55.55 3.40 -53.05
N THR A 613 -54.58 4.32 -52.93
CA THR A 613 -54.40 5.41 -53.90
C THR A 613 -53.88 4.89 -55.25
N VAL A 614 -52.99 3.88 -55.26
CA VAL A 614 -52.52 3.24 -56.50
C VAL A 614 -53.62 2.37 -57.14
N ALA A 615 -54.44 1.67 -56.37
CA ALA A 615 -55.56 0.89 -56.89
C ALA A 615 -56.67 1.78 -57.52
N LEU A 616 -56.93 2.97 -56.95
CA LEU A 616 -57.92 3.92 -57.49
C LEU A 616 -57.43 4.67 -58.74
N LEU A 617 -56.12 4.86 -58.92
CA LEU A 617 -55.56 5.44 -60.15
C LEU A 617 -55.66 4.48 -61.36
N PHE A 618 -55.63 3.16 -61.16
CA PHE A 618 -55.81 2.19 -62.25
C PHE A 618 -57.27 1.96 -62.67
N ILE A 619 -58.26 2.33 -61.84
CA ILE A 619 -59.69 2.20 -62.17
C ILE A 619 -60.19 3.40 -63.00
N LYS A 620 -59.45 4.51 -63.05
CA LYS A 620 -59.87 5.74 -63.75
C LYS A 620 -59.33 5.90 -65.17
N THR A 621 -58.58 4.92 -65.69
CA THR A 621 -58.03 4.93 -67.07
C THR A 621 -58.47 3.73 -67.92
N ARG A 622 -59.74 3.33 -67.82
CA ARG A 622 -60.41 2.51 -68.84
C ARG A 622 -61.66 3.19 -69.36
#